data_AF-A0A3D3CWT3-F1
#
_entry.id   AF-A0A3D3CWT3-F1
#
_cell.length_a   1.000
_cell.length_b   1.000
_cell.length_c   1.000
_cell.angle_alpha   90.00
_cell.angle_beta   90.00
_cell.angle_gamma   90.00
#
_symmetry.space_group_name_H-M   'P 1'
#
loop_
_entity.id
_entity.type
_entity.pdbx_description
1 polymer ?
#
loop_
_entity_poly.entity_id
_entity_poly.type
_entity_poly.pdbx_seq_one_letter_code
_entity_poly.pdbx_strand_id
1 'polypeptide(L)'
;DFELKKYTLLAYLQEINRNFQENKLYPQLADVIFHYNNLVAFRENKKFLQEQFPKKLTGMQMEKIQVLYEQMIQDDELMRELEDIIEYSTAHMKTAITNGTEIYEFVEDKLSIHPVGIMPMNSKEGYFLLCDGSANETRAYSYYLSFFEKHDEKYRSMRTEYIDSWQRSIINTYEQI
;
A
#
# COMPACT_ATOMS: atom_id res chain seq x y z
N ASP A 1 -0.29 -7.68 -28.56
CA ASP A 1 1.18 -7.71 -28.65
C ASP A 1 1.75 -7.83 -27.24
N PHE A 2 2.55 -8.87 -27.03
CA PHE A 2 3.16 -9.26 -25.75
C PHE A 2 4.18 -8.23 -25.26
N GLU A 3 5.01 -7.77 -26.19
CA GLU A 3 6.02 -6.75 -25.94
C GLU A 3 5.39 -5.48 -25.33
N LEU A 4 4.28 -5.01 -25.91
CA LEU A 4 3.57 -3.83 -25.40
C LEU A 4 3.12 -3.99 -23.93
N LYS A 5 2.59 -5.16 -23.56
CA LYS A 5 2.13 -5.43 -22.18
C LYS A 5 3.32 -5.50 -21.21
N LYS A 6 4.42 -6.12 -21.63
CA LYS A 6 5.69 -6.17 -20.88
C LYS A 6 6.26 -4.77 -20.64
N TYR A 7 6.32 -3.92 -21.66
CA TYR A 7 6.76 -2.53 -21.50
C TYR A 7 5.82 -1.71 -20.61
N THR A 8 4.51 -1.93 -20.69
CA THR A 8 3.54 -1.24 -19.83
C THR A 8 3.77 -1.58 -18.36
N LEU A 9 3.98 -2.86 -18.05
CA LEU A 9 4.32 -3.29 -16.69
C LEU A 9 5.66 -2.75 -16.23
N LEU A 10 6.69 -2.80 -17.08
CA LEU A 10 8.01 -2.26 -16.75
C LEU A 10 7.94 -0.77 -16.45
N ALA A 11 7.19 0.00 -17.25
CA ALA A 11 6.95 1.41 -17.00
C ALA A 11 6.26 1.66 -15.66
N TYR A 12 5.25 0.85 -15.33
CA TYR A 12 4.56 0.91 -14.03
C TYR A 12 5.51 0.62 -12.85
N LEU A 13 6.31 -0.45 -12.93
CA LEU A 13 7.27 -0.81 -11.89
C LEU A 13 8.41 0.22 -11.77
N GLN A 14 8.81 0.82 -12.88
CA GLN A 14 9.79 1.90 -12.89
C GLN A 14 9.24 3.16 -12.20
N GLU A 15 7.97 3.49 -12.43
CA GLU A 15 7.30 4.61 -11.75
C GLU A 15 7.18 4.40 -10.24
N ILE A 16 6.85 3.18 -9.80
CA ILE A 16 6.82 2.82 -8.38
C ILE A 16 8.21 2.96 -7.77
N ASN A 17 9.25 2.40 -8.39
CA ASN A 17 10.61 2.52 -7.89
C ASN A 17 11.08 3.98 -7.81
N ARG A 18 10.67 4.83 -8.76
CA ARG A 18 10.92 6.28 -8.69
C ARG A 18 10.25 6.90 -7.46
N ASN A 19 9.00 6.53 -7.16
CA ASN A 19 8.31 7.01 -5.96
C ASN A 19 9.04 6.59 -4.67
N PHE A 20 9.56 5.35 -4.61
CA PHE A 20 10.37 4.89 -3.48
C PHE A 20 11.66 5.69 -3.31
N GLN A 21 12.35 6.03 -4.41
CA GLN A 21 13.53 6.91 -4.36
C GLN A 21 13.22 8.32 -3.85
N GLU A 22 11.97 8.78 -4.00
CA GLU A 22 11.48 10.05 -3.46
C GLU A 22 10.96 9.93 -2.00
N ASN A 23 11.21 8.81 -1.32
CA ASN A 23 10.68 8.47 0.01
C ASN A 23 9.14 8.44 0.09
N LYS A 24 8.46 8.25 -1.05
CA LYS A 24 7.00 8.13 -1.12
C LYS A 24 6.63 6.65 -1.12
N LEU A 25 6.62 6.07 0.08
CA LEU A 25 6.43 4.64 0.26
C LEU A 25 4.96 4.21 0.11
N TYR A 26 4.02 4.98 0.66
CA TYR A 26 2.59 4.70 0.60
C TYR A 26 1.86 5.71 -0.30
N PRO A 27 0.83 5.28 -1.07
CA PRO A 27 0.23 3.93 -1.08
C PRO A 27 0.95 2.88 -1.95
N GLN A 28 2.01 3.27 -2.67
CA GLN A 28 2.62 2.48 -3.74
C GLN A 28 3.11 1.09 -3.30
N LEU A 29 3.70 0.97 -2.10
CA LEU A 29 4.13 -0.32 -1.56
C LEU A 29 2.94 -1.29 -1.38
N ALA A 30 1.84 -0.81 -0.83
CA ALA A 30 0.63 -1.62 -0.62
C ALA A 30 0.04 -2.08 -1.96
N ASP A 31 0.00 -1.19 -2.96
CA ASP A 31 -0.49 -1.51 -4.30
C ASP A 31 0.37 -2.61 -4.97
N VAL A 32 1.70 -2.52 -4.86
CA VAL A 32 2.60 -3.55 -5.43
C VAL A 32 2.44 -4.89 -4.73
N ILE A 33 2.34 -4.91 -3.40
CA ILE A 33 2.09 -6.14 -2.63
C ILE A 33 0.76 -6.78 -3.05
N PHE A 34 -0.29 -5.97 -3.16
CA PHE A 34 -1.61 -6.43 -3.61
C PHE A 34 -1.54 -7.07 -5.00
N HIS A 35 -0.92 -6.40 -5.97
CA HIS A 35 -0.79 -6.95 -7.32
C HIS A 35 0.11 -8.19 -7.37
N TYR A 36 1.18 -8.26 -6.57
CA TYR A 36 2.05 -9.43 -6.48
C TYR A 36 1.28 -10.65 -5.98
N ASN A 37 0.53 -10.48 -4.89
CA ASN A 37 -0.29 -11.54 -4.31
C ASN A 37 -1.35 -12.05 -5.30
N ASN A 38 -1.98 -11.14 -6.06
CA ASN A 38 -2.94 -11.53 -7.10
C ASN A 38 -2.28 -12.35 -8.22
N LEU A 39 -1.06 -12.01 -8.65
CA LEU A 39 -0.35 -12.75 -9.70
C LEU A 39 0.13 -14.12 -9.21
N VAL A 40 0.62 -14.22 -7.97
CA VAL A 40 0.99 -15.50 -7.36
C VAL A 40 -0.25 -16.39 -7.21
N ALA A 41 -1.35 -15.84 -6.70
CA ALA A 41 -2.63 -16.56 -6.60
C ALA A 41 -3.14 -17.00 -7.98
N PHE A 42 -3.01 -16.15 -9.00
CA PHE A 42 -3.36 -16.51 -10.38
C PHE A 42 -2.54 -17.70 -10.88
N ARG A 43 -1.23 -17.69 -10.65
CA ARG A 43 -0.31 -18.76 -11.07
C ARG A 43 -0.61 -20.09 -10.35
N GLU A 44 -0.81 -20.04 -9.04
CA GLU A 44 -1.02 -21.24 -8.22
C GLU A 44 -2.41 -21.82 -8.40
N ASN A 45 -3.41 -20.99 -8.74
CA ASN A 45 -4.77 -21.41 -8.91
C ASN A 45 -5.31 -21.13 -10.32
N LYS A 46 -5.03 -22.03 -11.27
CA LYS A 46 -5.64 -22.08 -12.62
C LYS A 46 -7.18 -22.27 -12.65
N LYS A 47 -7.86 -22.29 -11.49
CA LYS A 47 -9.33 -22.44 -11.39
C LYS A 47 -9.99 -21.55 -10.33
N PHE A 48 -9.23 -21.02 -9.35
CA PHE A 48 -9.79 -20.33 -8.17
C PHE A 48 -10.02 -18.81 -8.38
N LEU A 49 -9.59 -18.27 -9.51
CA LEU A 49 -9.70 -16.84 -9.84
C LEU A 49 -11.13 -16.31 -9.93
N GLN A 50 -12.14 -17.17 -10.08
CA GLN A 50 -13.53 -16.74 -10.17
C GLN A 50 -13.99 -15.94 -8.94
N GLU A 51 -13.42 -16.20 -7.77
CA GLU A 51 -13.87 -15.61 -6.50
C GLU A 51 -13.12 -14.33 -6.09
N GLN A 52 -11.94 -14.07 -6.64
CA GLN A 52 -11.09 -12.91 -6.27
C GLN A 52 -11.16 -11.74 -7.25
N PHE A 53 -11.92 -11.84 -8.35
CA PHE A 53 -12.15 -10.68 -9.20
C PHE A 53 -12.84 -9.55 -8.42
N PRO A 54 -12.40 -8.30 -8.57
CA PRO A 54 -12.98 -7.19 -7.85
C PRO A 54 -14.49 -7.11 -8.10
N LYS A 55 -15.28 -7.10 -7.03
CA LYS A 55 -16.77 -7.05 -7.02
C LYS A 55 -17.40 -5.83 -7.73
N LYS A 56 -16.60 -5.00 -8.42
CA LYS A 56 -17.03 -3.83 -9.20
C LYS A 56 -17.30 -4.12 -10.68
N LEU A 57 -17.14 -5.36 -11.14
CA LEU A 57 -17.46 -5.76 -12.51
C LEU A 57 -18.97 -6.04 -12.64
N THR A 58 -19.61 -5.53 -13.70
CA THR A 58 -21.02 -5.86 -14.01
C THR A 58 -21.12 -7.32 -14.47
N GLY A 59 -22.21 -8.03 -14.16
CA GLY A 59 -22.36 -9.47 -14.43
C GLY A 59 -22.07 -9.90 -15.87
N MET A 60 -22.40 -9.05 -16.85
CA MET A 60 -22.14 -9.28 -18.28
C MET A 60 -20.64 -9.21 -18.66
N GLN A 61 -19.82 -8.51 -17.87
CA GLN A 61 -18.36 -8.48 -18.06
C GLN A 61 -17.72 -9.76 -17.49
N MET A 62 -18.30 -10.29 -16.42
CA MET A 62 -17.80 -11.48 -15.72
C MET A 62 -17.96 -12.75 -16.57
N GLU A 63 -19.10 -12.92 -17.23
CA GLU A 63 -19.34 -14.01 -18.20
C GLU A 63 -18.38 -13.95 -19.40
N LYS A 64 -18.13 -12.75 -19.95
CA LYS A 64 -17.18 -12.58 -21.05
C LYS A 64 -15.75 -12.95 -20.66
N ILE A 65 -15.34 -12.58 -19.45
CA ILE A 65 -14.00 -12.91 -18.93
C ILE A 65 -13.89 -14.43 -18.69
N GLN A 66 -14.93 -15.10 -18.18
CA GLN A 66 -14.95 -16.56 -18.03
C GLN A 66 -14.81 -17.28 -19.37
N VAL A 67 -15.55 -16.87 -20.40
CA VAL A 67 -15.47 -17.48 -21.73
C VAL A 67 -14.09 -17.28 -22.36
N LEU A 68 -13.51 -16.08 -22.24
CA LEU A 68 -12.13 -15.82 -22.68
C LEU A 68 -11.12 -16.70 -21.94
N TYR A 69 -11.33 -16.94 -20.65
CA TYR A 69 -10.46 -17.78 -19.84
C TYR A 69 -10.50 -19.26 -20.25
N GLU A 70 -11.68 -19.81 -20.47
CA GLU A 70 -11.85 -21.18 -20.95
C GLU A 70 -11.20 -21.39 -22.32
N GLN A 71 -11.31 -20.38 -23.20
CA GLN A 71 -10.65 -20.39 -24.51
C GLN A 71 -9.13 -20.30 -24.39
N MET A 72 -8.60 -19.49 -23.47
CA MET A 72 -7.16 -19.37 -23.24
C MET A 72 -6.55 -20.67 -22.69
N ILE A 73 -7.21 -21.37 -21.74
CA ILE A 73 -6.70 -22.65 -21.21
C ILE A 73 -6.59 -23.72 -22.30
N GLN A 74 -7.42 -23.66 -23.33
CA GLN A 74 -7.36 -24.59 -24.45
C GLN A 74 -6.20 -24.28 -25.42
N ASP A 75 -5.62 -23.08 -25.34
CA ASP A 75 -4.49 -22.64 -26.14
C ASP A 75 -3.18 -22.76 -25.35
N ASP A 76 -2.43 -23.80 -25.67
CA ASP A 76 -1.22 -24.21 -24.98
C ASP A 76 -0.02 -23.27 -25.25
N GLU A 77 -0.06 -22.49 -26.33
CA GLU A 77 0.98 -21.53 -26.71
C GLU A 77 0.75 -20.20 -25.99
N LEU A 78 -0.50 -19.71 -26.02
CA LEU A 78 -0.90 -18.46 -25.37
C LEU A 78 -0.81 -18.57 -23.84
N MET A 79 -1.08 -19.74 -23.26
CA MET A 79 -0.88 -19.97 -21.83
C MET A 79 0.59 -19.95 -21.40
N ARG A 80 1.50 -20.49 -22.22
CA ARG A 80 2.95 -20.43 -21.93
C ARG A 80 3.46 -19.01 -21.96
N GLU A 81 3.07 -18.25 -22.98
CA GLU A 81 3.41 -16.84 -23.10
C GLU A 81 2.92 -16.03 -21.88
N LEU A 82 1.73 -16.37 -21.37
CA LEU A 82 1.18 -15.73 -20.17
C LEU A 82 1.92 -16.13 -18.89
N GLU A 83 2.31 -17.40 -18.75
CA GLU A 83 3.15 -17.86 -17.63
C GLU A 83 4.50 -17.13 -17.61
N ASP A 84 5.14 -16.96 -18.76
CA ASP A 84 6.40 -16.20 -18.91
C ASP A 84 6.24 -14.73 -18.48
N ILE A 85 5.13 -14.08 -18.84
CA ILE A 85 4.84 -12.71 -18.38
C ILE A 85 4.71 -12.70 -16.87
N ILE A 86 3.93 -13.62 -16.29
CA ILE A 86 3.69 -13.63 -14.85
C ILE A 86 4.99 -13.87 -14.08
N GLU A 87 5.83 -14.79 -14.53
CA GLU A 87 7.12 -15.06 -13.90
C GLU A 87 8.03 -13.83 -13.96
N TYR A 88 8.14 -13.21 -15.13
CA TYR A 88 8.89 -11.95 -15.28
C TYR A 88 8.36 -10.84 -14.36
N SER A 89 7.04 -10.66 -14.33
CA SER A 89 6.36 -9.64 -13.54
C SER A 89 6.59 -9.81 -12.04
N THR A 90 6.36 -11.03 -11.55
CA THR A 90 6.47 -11.35 -10.13
C THR A 90 7.89 -11.23 -9.62
N ALA A 91 8.90 -11.58 -10.42
CA ALA A 91 10.31 -11.37 -10.06
C ALA A 91 10.64 -9.88 -9.86
N HIS A 92 10.23 -9.01 -10.80
CA HIS A 92 10.47 -7.57 -10.68
C HIS A 92 9.67 -6.91 -9.55
N MET A 93 8.42 -7.33 -9.34
CA MET A 93 7.60 -6.84 -8.24
C MET A 93 8.17 -7.23 -6.88
N LYS A 94 8.68 -8.46 -6.75
CA LYS A 94 9.33 -8.92 -5.52
C LYS A 94 10.51 -8.02 -5.15
N THR A 95 11.35 -7.65 -6.11
CA THR A 95 12.45 -6.71 -5.87
C THR A 95 11.95 -5.34 -5.39
N ALA A 96 10.89 -4.80 -6.02
CA ALA A 96 10.30 -3.53 -5.59
C ALA A 96 9.72 -3.61 -4.16
N ILE A 97 9.07 -4.73 -3.81
CA ILE A 97 8.58 -4.98 -2.45
C ILE A 97 9.74 -5.00 -1.46
N THR A 98 10.79 -5.78 -1.74
CA THR A 98 11.98 -5.85 -0.87
C THR A 98 12.56 -4.46 -0.61
N ASN A 99 12.79 -3.67 -1.67
CA ASN A 99 13.33 -2.31 -1.54
C ASN A 99 12.42 -1.41 -0.68
N GLY A 100 11.09 -1.50 -0.88
CA GLY A 100 10.15 -0.71 -0.10
C GLY A 100 10.10 -1.14 1.37
N THR A 101 10.16 -2.44 1.63
CA THR A 101 10.21 -2.99 3.00
C THR A 101 11.48 -2.55 3.72
N GLU A 102 12.65 -2.54 3.06
CA GLU A 102 13.90 -2.05 3.65
C GLU A 102 13.79 -0.58 4.10
N ILE A 103 13.13 0.27 3.31
CA ILE A 103 12.87 1.67 3.68
C ILE A 103 11.94 1.74 4.90
N TYR A 104 10.89 0.92 4.93
CA TYR A 104 9.97 0.84 6.08
C TYR A 104 10.72 0.43 7.35
N GLU A 105 11.49 -0.67 7.29
CA GLU A 105 12.26 -1.20 8.42
C GLU A 105 13.29 -0.17 8.91
N PHE A 106 13.97 0.53 7.99
CA PHE A 106 14.89 1.60 8.36
C PHE A 106 14.20 2.72 9.15
N VAL A 107 13.00 3.14 8.74
CA VAL A 107 12.24 4.18 9.45
C VAL A 107 11.76 3.65 10.80
N GLU A 108 11.25 2.42 10.85
CA GLU A 108 10.76 1.77 12.07
C GLU A 108 11.86 1.64 13.12
N ASP A 109 13.06 1.20 12.73
CA ASP A 109 14.24 1.06 13.59
C ASP A 109 14.73 2.40 14.18
N LYS A 110 14.45 3.51 13.50
CA LYS A 110 14.83 4.87 13.93
C LYS A 110 13.69 5.59 14.64
N LEU A 111 12.48 5.03 14.63
CA LEU A 111 11.32 5.59 15.28
C LEU A 111 11.37 5.27 16.77
N SER A 112 11.36 6.29 17.62
CA SER A 112 11.22 6.11 19.06
C SER A 112 9.95 6.80 19.54
N ILE A 113 8.97 6.02 20.00
CA ILE A 113 7.70 6.52 20.52
C ILE A 113 7.79 6.51 22.04
N HIS A 114 7.71 7.70 22.64
CA HIS A 114 7.70 7.86 24.09
C HIS A 114 6.40 8.55 24.52
N PRO A 115 5.63 7.98 25.46
CA PRO A 115 4.51 8.69 26.04
C PRO A 115 5.04 9.83 26.92
N VAL A 116 4.59 11.06 26.66
CA VAL A 116 4.87 12.21 27.52
C VAL A 116 3.64 12.46 28.38
N GLY A 117 3.81 12.47 29.71
CA GLY A 117 2.74 12.75 30.67
C GLY A 117 1.96 11.51 31.16
N ILE A 118 0.68 11.69 31.48
CA ILE A 118 -0.19 10.63 32.01
C ILE A 118 -0.77 9.84 30.84
N MET A 119 -0.54 8.52 30.82
CA MET A 119 -1.16 7.66 29.80
C MET A 119 -2.65 7.48 30.12
N PRO A 120 -3.57 7.94 29.25
CA PRO A 120 -4.99 7.81 29.48
C PRO A 120 -5.43 6.35 29.40
N MET A 121 -6.48 6.00 30.15
CA MET A 121 -7.10 4.65 30.11
C MET A 121 -7.69 4.33 28.72
N ASN A 122 -8.06 5.37 27.95
CA ASN A 122 -8.53 5.23 26.57
C ASN A 122 -7.48 5.80 25.60
N SER A 123 -6.78 4.93 24.89
CA SER A 123 -5.78 5.31 23.89
C SER A 123 -6.33 5.43 22.47
N LYS A 124 -7.67 5.45 22.31
CA LYS A 124 -8.32 5.53 20.99
C LYS A 124 -8.53 6.95 20.50
N GLU A 125 -8.32 7.96 21.34
CA GLU A 125 -8.47 9.36 20.98
C GLU A 125 -7.44 10.20 21.72
N GLY A 126 -7.07 11.33 21.14
CA GLY A 126 -6.12 12.24 21.76
C GLY A 126 -5.61 13.31 20.81
N TYR A 127 -4.48 13.90 21.16
CA TYR A 127 -3.81 14.90 20.35
C TYR A 127 -2.42 14.42 19.96
N PHE A 128 -1.95 14.78 18.78
CA PHE A 128 -0.54 14.65 18.42
C PHE A 128 -0.03 15.96 17.83
N LEU A 129 1.26 16.21 18.07
CA LEU A 129 1.98 17.38 17.60
C LEU A 129 2.93 16.93 16.49
N LEU A 130 2.80 17.54 15.32
CA LEU A 130 3.64 17.25 14.15
C LEU A 130 4.61 18.40 13.90
N CYS A 131 5.88 18.05 13.73
CA CYS A 131 6.95 18.95 13.34
C CYS A 131 7.83 18.24 12.31
N ASP A 132 7.91 18.80 11.10
CA ASP A 132 8.67 18.22 10.00
C ASP A 132 10.17 18.57 10.02
N GLY A 133 10.59 19.37 11.01
CA GLY A 133 11.97 19.81 11.20
C GLY A 133 12.46 20.86 10.20
N SER A 134 11.66 21.19 9.18
CA SER A 134 11.99 22.18 8.14
C SER A 134 11.56 23.60 8.53
N ALA A 135 10.50 23.71 9.33
CA ALA A 135 9.99 24.97 9.86
C ALA A 135 9.98 24.96 11.40
N ASN A 136 10.10 26.13 12.01
CA ASN A 136 9.93 26.31 13.46
C ASN A 136 8.45 26.34 13.86
N GLU A 137 7.61 25.57 13.15
CA GLU A 137 6.17 25.47 13.34
C GLU A 137 5.82 24.08 13.91
N THR A 138 4.92 24.03 14.89
CA THR A 138 4.34 22.80 15.43
C THR A 138 2.84 22.83 15.19
N ARG A 139 2.31 21.79 14.54
CA ARG A 139 0.88 21.67 14.24
C ARG A 139 0.23 20.67 15.18
N ALA A 140 -0.87 21.04 15.82
CA ALA A 140 -1.68 20.11 16.59
C ALA A 140 -2.84 19.56 15.77
N TYR A 141 -3.05 18.27 15.96
CA TYR A 141 -4.18 17.54 15.42
C TYR A 141 -4.85 16.76 16.54
N SER A 142 -6.17 16.75 16.55
CA SER A 142 -6.90 15.69 17.28
C SER A 142 -6.91 14.45 16.42
N TYR A 143 -6.83 13.28 17.05
CA TYR A 143 -6.98 12.00 16.38
C TYR A 143 -8.03 11.14 17.06
N TYR A 144 -8.68 10.31 16.25
CA TYR A 144 -9.57 9.24 16.70
C TYR A 144 -9.25 7.96 15.91
N LEU A 145 -8.94 6.88 16.62
CA LEU A 145 -8.67 5.56 16.08
C LEU A 145 -9.99 4.79 15.97
N SER A 146 -10.35 4.40 14.74
CA SER A 146 -11.51 3.56 14.48
C SER A 146 -11.10 2.24 13.84
N PHE A 147 -11.74 1.15 14.26
CA PHE A 147 -11.52 -0.17 13.68
C PHE A 147 -12.38 -0.31 12.43
N PHE A 148 -11.77 -0.68 11.30
CA PHE A 148 -12.49 -1.20 10.15
C PHE A 148 -12.02 -2.63 9.89
N GLU A 149 -12.95 -3.58 9.93
CA GLU A 149 -12.71 -4.95 9.48
C GLU A 149 -13.01 -5.03 7.99
N LYS A 150 -11.99 -5.33 7.19
CA LYS A 150 -12.18 -5.71 5.79
C LYS A 150 -11.46 -7.04 5.55
N HIS A 151 -12.27 -8.09 5.45
CA HIS A 151 -12.07 -9.46 4.99
C HIS A 151 -10.74 -10.24 5.17
N ASP A 152 -9.63 -9.68 5.61
CA ASP A 152 -8.45 -10.44 6.06
C ASP A 152 -7.46 -9.63 6.92
N GLU A 153 -7.67 -8.31 7.14
CA GLU A 153 -6.73 -7.49 7.91
C GLU A 153 -7.44 -6.52 8.88
N LYS A 154 -6.93 -6.43 10.11
CA LYS A 154 -7.37 -5.45 11.13
C LYS A 154 -6.65 -4.13 10.90
N TYR A 155 -7.15 -3.33 9.96
CA TYR A 155 -6.65 -1.96 9.81
C TYR A 155 -7.22 -1.06 10.92
N ARG A 156 -6.33 -0.38 11.65
CA ARG A 156 -6.69 0.77 12.48
C ARG A 156 -6.71 1.99 11.56
N SER A 157 -7.89 2.55 11.34
CA SER A 157 -7.99 3.85 10.67
C SER A 157 -7.80 4.96 11.70
N MET A 158 -7.07 6.00 11.34
CA MET A 158 -6.88 7.19 12.15
C MET A 158 -7.53 8.36 11.44
N ARG A 159 -8.60 8.91 12.02
CA ARG A 159 -9.16 10.19 11.59
C ARG A 159 -8.39 11.29 12.31
N THR A 160 -7.89 12.28 11.58
CA THR A 160 -7.21 13.44 12.14
C THR A 160 -7.95 14.72 11.78
N GLU A 161 -8.06 15.64 12.73
CA GLU A 161 -8.62 16.97 12.50
C GLU A 161 -7.61 18.02 12.98
N TYR A 162 -7.30 18.97 12.09
CA TYR A 162 -6.42 20.09 12.40
C TYR A 162 -7.05 20.97 13.47
N ILE A 163 -6.25 21.36 14.47
CA ILE A 163 -6.70 22.24 15.54
C ILE A 163 -6.06 23.61 15.38
N ASP A 164 -4.73 23.66 15.43
CA ASP A 164 -3.99 24.92 15.40
C ASP A 164 -2.50 24.71 15.08
N SER A 165 -1.78 25.82 14.87
CA SER A 165 -0.33 25.83 14.69
C SER A 165 0.34 26.90 15.55
N TRP A 166 1.48 26.54 16.15
CA TRP A 166 2.28 27.45 16.97
C TRP A 166 3.71 27.53 16.44
N GLN A 167 4.27 28.72 16.49
CA GLN A 167 5.70 28.91 16.27
C GLN A 167 6.45 28.53 17.55
N ARG A 168 7.38 27.59 17.42
CA ARG A 168 8.27 27.15 18.51
C ARG A 168 9.11 28.33 18.97
N SER A 169 9.07 28.58 20.26
CA SER A 169 9.88 29.61 20.90
C SER A 169 10.34 29.08 22.26
N ILE A 170 11.15 29.86 22.97
CA ILE A 170 11.56 29.53 24.34
C ILE A 170 10.33 29.42 25.27
N ILE A 171 9.21 30.05 24.90
CA ILE A 171 7.93 30.03 25.64
C ILE A 171 7.00 28.91 25.12
N ASN A 172 7.00 28.66 23.82
CA ASN A 172 6.18 27.62 23.19
C ASN A 172 7.00 26.35 22.97
N THR A 173 7.12 25.53 24.03
CA THR A 173 7.71 24.19 23.96
C THR A 173 6.61 23.13 23.85
N TYR A 174 6.98 21.90 23.48
CA TYR A 174 6.02 20.79 23.37
C TYR A 174 5.31 20.48 24.69
N GLU A 175 5.97 20.74 25.82
CA GLU A 175 5.45 20.51 27.16
C GLU A 175 4.52 21.63 27.64
N GLN A 176 4.47 22.75 26.92
CA GLN A 176 3.65 23.93 27.22
C GLN A 176 2.42 24.07 26.30
N ILE A 177 2.38 23.33 25.19
CA ILE A 177 1.27 23.25 24.22
C ILE A 177 0.41 22.05 24.55
#